data_AF-Q2V2P5-F1
#
_entry.id   AF-Q2V2P5-F1
#
_cell.length_a   1.000
_cell.length_b   1.000
_cell.length_c   1.000
_cell.angle_alpha   90.00
_cell.angle_beta   90.00
_cell.angle_gamma   90.00
#
_symmetry.space_group_name_H-M   'P 1'
#
loop_
_entity.id
_entity.type
_entity.pdbx_description
1 polymer ?
#
loop_
_entity_poly.entity_id
_entity_poly.type
_entity_poly.pdbx_seq_one_letter_code
_entity_poly.pdbx_strand_id
1 'polypeptide(L)' 'MNRFVIICLLFTYYVIWSLLPIFEIENSNPVVSLLFPISSNVAIFLPIFLLLIGFTLTGSVLGVLLIRSDKKKKV' A
#
# COMPACT_ATOMS: atom_id res chain seq x y z
N MET A 1 -22.99 10.98 -0.29
CA MET A 1 -22.78 9.95 0.74
C MET A 1 -22.04 8.75 0.14
N ASN A 2 -21.02 8.99 -0.70
CA ASN A 2 -20.50 7.96 -1.62
C ASN A 2 -18.99 7.78 -1.50
N ARG A 3 -18.32 8.50 -0.58
CA ARG A 3 -16.86 8.45 -0.40
C ARG A 3 -16.38 7.03 -0.11
N PHE A 4 -17.10 6.30 0.75
CA PHE A 4 -16.78 4.91 1.06
C PHE A 4 -16.80 4.02 -0.19
N VAL A 5 -17.86 4.15 -1.01
CA VAL A 5 -17.99 3.38 -2.26
C VAL A 5 -16.88 3.74 -3.24
N ILE A 6 -16.55 5.03 -3.37
CA ILE A 6 -15.46 5.50 -4.24
C ILE A 6 -14.11 4.95 -3.78
N ILE A 7 -13.83 5.00 -2.47
CA ILE A 7 -12.59 4.47 -1.89
C ILE A 7 -12.52 2.95 -2.07
N CYS A 8 -13.63 2.25 -1.86
CA CYS A 8 -13.72 0.81 -2.05
C CYS A 8 -13.44 0.43 -3.51
N LEU A 9 -14.05 1.13 -4.47
CA LEU A 9 -13.77 0.93 -5.90
C LEU A 9 -12.31 1.18 -6.27
N LEU A 10 -11.72 2.27 -5.76
CA LEU A 10 -10.29 2.57 -5.93
C LEU A 10 -9.41 1.46 -5.35
N PHE A 11 -9.75 0.96 -4.16
CA PHE A 11 -9.03 -0.11 -3.50
C PHE A 11 -9.13 -1.41 -4.30
N THR A 12 -10.33 -1.81 -4.72
CA THR A 12 -10.53 -3.01 -5.53
C THR A 12 -9.80 -2.92 -6.87
N TYR A 13 -9.87 -1.76 -7.55
CA TYR A 13 -9.11 -1.51 -8.77
C TYR A 13 -7.60 -1.71 -8.54
N TYR A 14 -7.07 -1.13 -7.47
CA TYR A 14 -5.66 -1.24 -7.13
C TYR A 14 -5.25 -2.67 -6.74
N VAL A 15 -6.09 -3.40 -5.99
CA VAL A 15 -5.83 -4.80 -5.61
C VAL A 15 -5.77 -5.67 -6.86
N ILE A 16 -6.75 -5.55 -7.76
CA ILE A 16 -6.76 -6.29 -9.03
C ILE A 16 -5.46 -5.95 -9.79
N TRP A 17 -5.15 -4.66 -9.93
CA TRP A 17 -3.96 -4.20 -10.62
C TRP A 17 -2.65 -4.76 -10.03
N SER A 18 -2.56 -4.88 -8.70
CA SER A 18 -1.40 -5.47 -8.04
C SER A 18 -1.32 -7.00 -8.17
N LEU A 19 -2.43 -7.68 -8.48
CA LEU A 19 -2.49 -9.14 -8.69
C LEU A 19 -2.21 -9.54 -10.13
N LEU A 20 -2.41 -8.65 -11.10
CA LEU A 20 -2.11 -8.87 -12.52
C LEU A 20 -0.70 -9.47 -12.77
N PRO A 21 0.39 -8.91 -12.20
CA PRO A 21 1.73 -9.46 -12.43
C PRO A 21 1.92 -10.80 -11.74
N ILE A 22 1.25 -11.05 -10.61
CA ILE A 22 1.36 -12.31 -9.86
C ILE A 22 0.76 -13.48 -10.65
N PHE A 23 -0.33 -13.23 -11.39
CA PHE A 23 -1.00 -14.26 -12.18
C PHE A 23 -0.57 -14.30 -13.65
N GLU A 24 0.38 -13.48 -14.08
CA GLU A 24 0.88 -13.39 -15.47
C GLU A 24 -0.23 -13.22 -16.53
N ILE A 25 -1.40 -12.68 -16.13
CA ILE A 25 -2.58 -12.51 -17.01
C ILE A 25 -2.33 -11.42 -18.07
N GLU A 26 -1.23 -10.67 -17.95
CA GLU A 26 -0.85 -9.64 -18.92
C GLU A 26 -0.75 -10.18 -20.36
N ASN A 27 -0.34 -11.44 -20.52
CA ASN A 27 -0.13 -12.02 -21.85
C ASN A 27 -1.41 -12.59 -22.49
N SER A 28 -2.43 -12.92 -21.71
CA SER A 28 -3.58 -13.66 -22.25
C SER A 28 -4.69 -12.76 -22.81
N ASN A 29 -4.86 -11.53 -22.32
CA ASN A 29 -6.04 -10.73 -22.62
C ASN A 29 -5.70 -9.29 -23.07
N PRO A 30 -5.91 -8.91 -24.35
CA PRO A 30 -5.60 -7.55 -24.84
C PRO A 30 -6.42 -6.45 -24.14
N VAL A 31 -7.58 -6.79 -23.58
CA VAL A 31 -8.42 -5.87 -22.80
C VAL A 31 -7.70 -5.39 -21.53
N VAL A 32 -6.88 -6.25 -20.91
CA VAL A 32 -6.15 -5.92 -19.69
C VAL A 32 -5.08 -4.86 -20.00
N SER A 33 -4.39 -4.98 -21.14
CA SER A 33 -3.41 -3.99 -21.59
C SER A 33 -4.03 -2.60 -21.84
N LEU A 34 -5.27 -2.54 -22.35
CA LEU A 34 -5.98 -1.27 -22.56
C LEU A 34 -6.42 -0.62 -21.23
N LEU A 35 -6.87 -1.43 -20.26
CA LEU A 35 -7.41 -0.94 -19.00
C LEU A 35 -6.31 -0.49 -18.02
N PHE A 36 -5.10 -1.02 -18.15
CA PHE A 36 -3.95 -0.74 -17.28
C PHE A 36 -2.76 -0.22 -18.11
N PRO A 37 -2.77 1.05 -18.55
CA PRO A 37 -1.68 1.62 -19.37
C PRO A 37 -0.37 1.79 -18.58
N ILE A 38 -0.44 1.83 -17.25
CA ILE A 38 0.73 1.93 -16.38
C ILE A 38 1.27 0.50 -16.18
N SER A 39 2.55 0.33 -16.45
CA SER A 39 3.22 -0.98 -16.39
C SER A 39 2.97 -1.67 -15.05
N SER A 40 2.51 -2.92 -15.14
CA SER A 40 2.20 -3.81 -14.01
C SER A 40 3.32 -3.87 -12.96
N ASN A 41 4.57 -3.74 -13.43
CA ASN A 41 5.78 -3.69 -12.61
C ASN A 41 5.78 -2.59 -11.55
N VAL A 42 5.03 -1.50 -11.74
CA VAL A 42 4.96 -0.39 -10.78
C VAL A 42 3.97 -0.68 -9.65
N ALA A 43 2.93 -1.48 -9.91
CA ALA A 43 1.84 -1.73 -8.96
C ALA A 43 2.33 -2.39 -7.66
N ILE A 44 3.40 -3.21 -7.74
CA ILE A 44 4.01 -3.90 -6.61
C ILE A 44 4.74 -2.96 -5.64
N PHE A 45 5.11 -1.74 -6.04
CA PHE A 45 5.84 -0.81 -5.18
C PHE A 45 4.94 -0.02 -4.24
N LEU A 46 3.69 0.26 -4.65
CA LEU A 46 2.76 1.03 -3.84
C LEU A 46 2.42 0.39 -2.47
N PRO A 47 2.18 -0.94 -2.32
CA PRO A 47 1.90 -1.55 -1.03
C PRO A 47 3.17 -1.63 -0.17
N ILE A 48 4.34 -1.85 -0.79
CA ILE A 48 5.64 -1.82 -0.12
C ILE A 48 5.90 -0.43 0.45
N PHE A 49 5.66 0.62 -0.33
CA PHE A 49 5.85 2.00 0.11
C PHE A 49 4.88 2.37 1.24
N LEU A 50 3.61 1.96 1.13
CA LEU A 50 2.61 2.17 2.17
C LEU A 50 2.98 1.46 3.48
N LEU A 51 3.46 0.22 3.38
CA LEU A 51 3.95 -0.56 4.52
C LEU A 51 5.18 0.11 5.15
N LEU A 52 6.14 0.54 4.33
CA LEU A 52 7.36 1.21 4.79
C LEU A 52 7.03 2.50 5.54
N ILE A 53 6.11 3.31 5.02
CA ILE A 53 5.64 4.53 5.71
C ILE A 53 4.98 4.16 7.04
N GLY A 54 4.04 3.20 7.04
CA GLY A 54 3.35 2.77 8.26
C GLY A 54 4.32 2.25 9.33
N PHE A 55 5.31 1.46 8.92
CA PHE A 55 6.34 0.94 9.81
C PHE A 55 7.24 2.05 10.33
N THR A 56 7.66 2.98 9.48
CA THR A 56 8.48 4.13 9.86
C THR A 56 7.78 5.02 10.88
N LEU A 57 6.50 5.31 10.66
CA LEU A 57 5.67 6.08 11.58
C LEU A 57 5.51 5.35 12.92
N THR A 58 5.16 4.06 12.88
CA THR A 58 4.96 3.24 14.08
C THR A 58 6.26 3.15 14.89
N GLY A 59 7.38 2.84 14.24
CA GLY A 59 8.71 2.78 14.85
C GLY A 59 9.15 4.11 15.46
N SER A 60 8.89 5.23 14.77
CA SER A 60 9.20 6.57 15.29
C SER A 60 8.41 6.89 16.56
N VAL A 61 7.10 6.60 16.58
CA VAL A 61 6.26 6.80 17.76
C VAL A 61 6.73 5.92 18.92
N LEU A 62 7.00 4.63 18.66
CA LEU A 62 7.53 3.71 19.68
C LEU A 62 8.87 4.20 20.23
N GLY A 63 9.80 4.65 19.38
CA GLY A 63 11.09 5.20 19.81
C GLY A 63 10.93 6.42 20.73
N VAL A 64 10.04 7.35 20.40
CA VAL A 64 9.73 8.52 21.24
C VAL A 64 9.16 8.10 22.59
N LEU A 65 8.25 7.11 22.61
CA LEU A 65 7.64 6.61 23.84
C LEU A 65 8.67 5.93 24.75
N LEU A 66 9.60 5.15 24.20
CA LEU A 66 10.68 4.51 24.96
C LEU A 66 11.57 5.54 25.65
N ILE A 67 11.98 6.60 24.94
CA ILE A 67 12.80 7.68 25.50
C ILE A 67 12.05 8.42 26.63
N ARG A 68 10.77 8.71 26.45
CA ARG A 68 9.94 9.38 27.47
C ARG A 68 9.70 8.50 28.69
N SER A 69 9.54 7.19 28.50
CA SER A 69 9.35 6.23 29.58
C SER A 69 10.60 6.09 30.45
N ASP A 70 11.79 6.03 29.84
CA ASP A 70 13.06 5.98 30.60
C ASP A 70 13.26 7.24 31.45
N LYS A 71 12.94 8.43 30.89
CA LYS A 71 12.98 9.69 31.64
C LYS A 71 12.04 9.69 32.84
N LYS A 72 10.84 9.13 32.73
CA LYS A 72 9.89 9.04 33.85
C LYS A 72 10.32 8.04 34.93
N LYS A 73 11.05 6.97 34.57
CA LYS A 73 11.55 5.99 35.55
C LYS A 73 12.71 6.53 36.39
N LYS A 74 13.44 7.53 35.89
CA LYS A 74 14.56 8.17 36.60
C LYS A 74 14.16 9.32 37.53
N VAL A 75 12.89 9.73 37.53
CA VAL A 75 12.32 10.73 38.47
C VAL A 75 11.62 9.98 39.58
#